data_AF-A0ABD4A2V8-F1
#
_entry.id   AF-A0ABD4A2V8-F1
#
_cell.length_a   1.000
_cell.length_b   1.000
_cell.length_c   1.000
_cell.angle_alpha   90.00
_cell.angle_beta   90.00
_cell.angle_gamma   90.00
#
_symmetry.space_group_name_H-M   'P 1'
#
loop_
_entity.id
_entity.type
_entity.pdbx_description
1 polymer ?
#
loop_
_entity_poly.entity_id
_entity_poly.type
_entity_poly.pdbx_seq_one_letter_code
_entity_poly.pdbx_strand_id
1 'polypeptide(L)'
;MKTTKTFLIICSALITITASLYFFHFKNNQTVESITYFPLDTEAQFLDAKTKIMNIKTDQNRYQFSVKSYSRLDRPTYLRQDVTFIFVGGILIGKLGKWEESTDSLELSGIFTEKDNQIVRAISFHHAELHAKETITSSQSMSDDFLYIIPNALPSLVSFQTPSNEEETGWKEVLDKEENQIISTNLKEAVRQLDIDLAEFHIIPLPLLANYQKQPLPSFSRQKSDEIIGQLWEGLYKNYYLGIRKQNGQLISPIGSTVPIVLLSKAKQYLYVIFQTADNEFISLKQQINN
;
A
#
# COMPACT_ATOMS: atom_id res chain seq x y z
N MET A 1 -45.40 39.70 -21.99
CA MET A 1 -44.02 40.12 -21.68
C MET A 1 -43.47 39.62 -20.35
N LYS A 2 -44.25 39.59 -19.24
CA LYS A 2 -43.76 39.06 -17.94
C LYS A 2 -43.50 37.54 -17.95
N THR A 3 -44.40 36.76 -18.54
CA THR A 3 -44.29 35.30 -18.67
C THR A 3 -43.05 34.84 -19.44
N THR A 4 -42.65 35.55 -20.50
CA THR A 4 -41.44 35.26 -21.27
C THR A 4 -40.16 35.48 -20.46
N LYS A 5 -40.12 36.51 -19.60
CA LYS A 5 -38.97 36.77 -18.71
C LYS A 5 -38.86 35.73 -17.61
N THR A 6 -39.99 35.33 -17.00
CA THR A 6 -40.01 34.28 -15.98
C THR A 6 -39.59 32.93 -16.55
N PHE A 7 -40.02 32.60 -17.77
CA PHE A 7 -39.61 31.39 -18.48
C PHE A 7 -38.09 31.37 -18.76
N LEU A 8 -37.54 32.48 -19.25
CA LEU A 8 -36.09 32.61 -19.50
C LEU A 8 -35.26 32.45 -18.22
N ILE A 9 -35.72 33.01 -17.09
CA ILE A 9 -35.05 32.87 -15.79
C ILE A 9 -35.05 31.41 -15.33
N ILE A 10 -36.19 30.72 -15.47
CA ILE A 10 -36.31 29.30 -15.09
C ILE A 10 -35.39 28.43 -15.97
N CYS A 11 -35.35 28.65 -17.28
CA CYS A 11 -34.45 27.93 -18.17
C CYS A 11 -32.97 28.18 -17.83
N SER A 12 -32.60 29.44 -17.55
CA SER A 12 -31.23 29.79 -17.12
C SER A 12 -30.85 29.11 -15.80
N ALA A 13 -31.76 29.08 -14.82
CA ALA A 13 -31.51 28.41 -13.55
C ALA A 13 -31.33 26.89 -13.73
N LEU A 14 -32.16 26.27 -14.58
CA LEU A 14 -32.10 24.84 -14.86
C LEU A 14 -30.77 24.45 -15.54
N ILE A 15 -30.32 25.23 -16.54
CA ILE A 15 -29.03 25.03 -17.21
C ILE A 15 -27.86 25.18 -16.22
N THR A 16 -27.94 26.16 -15.31
CA THR A 16 -26.87 26.38 -14.32
C THR A 16 -26.79 25.21 -13.32
N ILE A 17 -27.93 24.69 -12.89
CA ILE A 17 -28.01 23.52 -11.99
C ILE A 17 -27.49 22.27 -12.69
N THR A 18 -27.89 21.99 -13.94
CA THR A 18 -27.41 20.82 -14.67
C THR A 18 -25.92 20.91 -14.99
N ALA A 19 -25.41 22.08 -15.37
CA ALA A 19 -23.98 22.30 -15.59
C ALA A 19 -23.17 22.13 -14.28
N SER A 20 -23.69 22.60 -13.15
CA SER A 20 -23.05 22.42 -11.85
C SER A 20 -23.02 20.93 -11.46
N LEU A 21 -24.16 20.23 -11.58
CA LEU A 21 -24.25 18.80 -11.30
C LEU A 21 -23.31 18.01 -12.21
N TYR A 22 -23.24 18.33 -13.50
CA TYR A 22 -22.33 17.70 -14.44
C TYR A 22 -20.86 17.97 -14.07
N PHE A 23 -20.51 19.21 -13.72
CA PHE A 23 -19.16 19.57 -13.28
C PHE A 23 -18.75 18.85 -12.00
N PHE A 24 -19.64 18.74 -11.00
CA PHE A 24 -19.38 17.97 -9.79
C PHE A 24 -19.25 16.46 -10.08
N HIS A 25 -20.05 15.93 -11.01
CA HIS A 25 -19.96 14.52 -11.40
C HIS A 25 -18.66 14.22 -12.15
N PHE A 26 -18.19 15.13 -13.01
CA PHE A 26 -16.96 14.96 -13.79
C PHE A 26 -15.70 15.18 -12.93
N LYS A 27 -15.74 16.11 -11.97
CA LYS A 27 -14.61 16.34 -11.04
C LYS A 27 -14.37 15.14 -10.11
N ASN A 28 -15.39 14.33 -9.84
CA ASN A 28 -15.26 13.09 -9.08
C ASN A 28 -14.73 11.90 -9.90
N ASN A 29 -14.76 11.97 -11.24
CA ASN A 29 -14.13 10.98 -12.11
C ASN A 29 -12.68 11.40 -12.40
N GLN A 30 -11.87 11.61 -11.36
CA GLN A 30 -10.43 11.63 -11.55
C GLN A 30 -10.03 10.24 -12.04
N THR A 31 -9.62 10.13 -13.29
CA THR A 31 -8.97 8.93 -13.82
C THR A 31 -7.80 8.63 -12.89
N VAL A 32 -7.91 7.56 -12.12
CA VAL A 32 -6.82 7.12 -11.25
C VAL A 32 -5.88 6.31 -12.12
N GLU A 33 -4.68 6.85 -12.36
CA GLU A 33 -3.66 6.12 -13.10
C GLU A 33 -3.38 4.76 -12.44
N SER A 34 -3.23 3.73 -13.27
CA SER A 34 -2.92 2.38 -12.81
C SER A 34 -1.43 2.12 -12.88
N ILE A 35 -0.85 1.65 -11.77
CA ILE A 35 0.51 1.11 -11.80
C ILE A 35 0.52 -0.08 -12.76
N THR A 36 1.33 0.03 -13.80
CA THR A 36 1.56 -1.02 -14.81
C THR A 36 3.03 -1.38 -14.82
N TYR A 37 3.34 -2.66 -14.74
CA TYR A 37 4.72 -3.10 -14.87
C TYR A 37 5.17 -3.01 -16.33
N PHE A 38 6.27 -2.32 -16.56
CA PHE A 38 7.03 -2.34 -17.81
C PHE A 38 8.42 -2.90 -17.55
N PRO A 39 9.11 -3.44 -18.57
CA PRO A 39 10.50 -3.84 -18.44
C PRO A 39 11.33 -2.74 -17.78
N LEU A 40 12.21 -3.14 -16.85
CA LEU A 40 12.97 -2.17 -16.08
C LEU A 40 13.97 -1.44 -16.96
N ASP A 41 14.04 -0.12 -16.78
CA ASP A 41 15.01 0.73 -17.42
C ASP A 41 16.41 0.45 -16.86
N THR A 42 17.42 0.33 -17.73
CA THR A 42 18.79 0.02 -17.32
C THR A 42 19.57 1.23 -16.80
N GLU A 43 19.10 2.45 -17.09
CA GLU A 43 19.78 3.69 -16.75
C GLU A 43 19.07 4.49 -15.65
N ALA A 44 17.74 4.46 -15.61
CA ALA A 44 16.96 5.25 -14.66
C ALA A 44 16.98 4.64 -13.25
N GLN A 45 17.45 5.41 -12.27
CA GLN A 45 17.63 4.93 -10.91
C GLN A 45 17.06 5.89 -9.87
N PHE A 46 16.46 5.33 -8.83
CA PHE A 46 16.05 6.10 -7.65
C PHE A 46 17.28 6.50 -6.84
N LEU A 47 17.47 7.81 -6.69
CA LEU A 47 18.52 8.39 -5.84
C LEU A 47 18.13 8.33 -4.36
N ASP A 48 16.84 8.49 -4.07
CA ASP A 48 16.30 8.48 -2.72
C ASP A 48 14.92 7.79 -2.71
N ALA A 49 14.66 6.98 -1.68
CA ALA A 49 13.34 6.43 -1.36
C ALA A 49 13.27 6.22 0.16
N LYS A 50 12.33 6.89 0.84
CA LYS A 50 12.23 6.90 2.31
C LYS A 50 10.78 6.94 2.74
N THR A 51 10.42 6.06 3.66
CA THR A 51 9.17 6.12 4.42
C THR A 51 9.54 6.39 5.88
N LYS A 52 8.73 7.20 6.57
CA LYS A 52 8.92 7.50 8.00
C LYS A 52 7.59 7.59 8.75
N ILE A 53 7.54 6.95 9.91
CA ILE A 53 6.53 7.14 10.95
C ILE A 53 7.11 8.09 11.99
N MET A 54 6.40 9.19 12.28
CA MET A 54 6.94 10.25 13.13
C MET A 54 5.84 11.10 13.80
N ASN A 55 6.26 12.11 14.57
CA ASN A 55 5.38 13.11 15.20
C ASN A 55 4.27 12.48 16.05
N ILE A 56 4.63 11.53 16.90
CA ILE A 56 3.68 10.84 17.77
C ILE A 56 3.23 11.81 18.86
N LYS A 57 1.93 11.99 18.99
CA LYS A 57 1.32 12.88 20.00
C LYS A 57 0.20 12.13 20.69
N THR A 58 0.17 12.18 22.02
CA THR A 58 -0.94 11.65 22.80
C THR A 58 -1.98 12.72 23.07
N ASP A 59 -3.25 12.32 23.01
CA ASP A 59 -4.39 13.11 23.42
C ASP A 59 -5.36 12.19 24.18
N GLN A 60 -5.37 12.32 25.51
CA GLN A 60 -6.16 11.49 26.42
C GLN A 60 -5.89 9.97 26.20
N ASN A 61 -6.87 9.26 25.65
CA ASN A 61 -6.84 7.81 25.43
C ASN A 61 -6.50 7.45 23.96
N ARG A 62 -5.94 8.40 23.21
CA ARG A 62 -5.58 8.21 21.80
C ARG A 62 -4.18 8.76 21.56
N TYR A 63 -3.57 8.31 20.48
CA TYR A 63 -2.38 8.93 19.93
C TYR A 63 -2.55 9.18 18.44
N GLN A 64 -1.88 10.19 17.96
CA GLN A 64 -1.75 10.50 16.54
C GLN A 64 -0.32 10.29 16.12
N PHE A 65 -0.12 9.82 14.89
CA PHE A 65 1.19 9.75 14.27
C PHE A 65 1.09 10.19 12.81
N SER A 66 2.18 10.73 12.29
CA SER A 66 2.32 11.11 10.89
C SER A 66 3.08 10.02 10.14
N VAL A 67 2.61 9.67 8.94
CA VAL A 67 3.40 8.90 7.98
C VAL A 67 3.79 9.82 6.84
N LYS A 68 5.07 9.82 6.49
CA LYS A 68 5.61 10.52 5.34
C LYS A 68 6.33 9.55 4.43
N SER A 69 6.18 9.72 3.13
CA SER A 69 6.92 8.97 2.11
C SER A 69 7.49 9.95 1.09
N TYR A 70 8.73 9.75 0.69
CA TYR A 70 9.44 10.58 -0.28
C TYR A 70 10.25 9.70 -1.20
N SER A 71 10.27 10.04 -2.49
CA SER A 71 11.19 9.44 -3.44
C SER A 71 11.68 10.43 -4.48
N ARG A 72 12.88 10.18 -5.00
CA ARG A 72 13.50 10.94 -6.07
C ARG A 72 14.23 10.03 -7.04
N LEU A 73 13.94 10.20 -8.32
CA LEU A 73 14.64 9.58 -9.44
C LEU A 73 15.77 10.51 -9.91
N ASP A 74 16.73 9.98 -10.64
CA ASP A 74 17.84 10.74 -11.21
C ASP A 74 17.44 11.72 -12.33
N ARG A 75 16.21 11.63 -12.82
CA ARG A 75 15.65 12.48 -13.89
C ARG A 75 14.12 12.57 -13.81
N PRO A 76 13.49 13.61 -14.38
CA PRO A 76 12.05 13.62 -14.58
C PRO A 76 11.59 12.50 -15.51
N THR A 77 10.39 11.97 -15.28
CA THR A 77 9.81 10.89 -16.12
C THR A 77 8.46 11.26 -16.68
N TYR A 78 7.93 10.41 -17.56
CA TYR A 78 6.60 10.62 -18.13
C TYR A 78 5.55 10.64 -17.01
N LEU A 79 5.54 9.59 -16.19
CA LEU A 79 4.67 9.46 -15.03
C LEU A 79 5.49 9.02 -13.81
N ARG A 80 5.21 9.65 -12.67
CA ARG A 80 5.63 9.20 -11.34
C ARG A 80 4.40 8.80 -10.56
N GLN A 81 4.48 7.69 -9.84
CA GLN A 81 3.39 7.22 -9.00
C GLN A 81 3.94 6.55 -7.74
N ASP A 82 3.58 7.08 -6.59
CA ASP A 82 3.98 6.56 -5.30
C ASP A 82 2.73 6.16 -4.51
N VAL A 83 2.82 5.03 -3.80
CA VAL A 83 1.77 4.55 -2.90
C VAL A 83 2.37 4.11 -1.57
N THR A 84 1.62 4.29 -0.49
CA THR A 84 1.98 3.84 0.86
C THR A 84 0.81 3.11 1.49
N PHE A 85 1.08 1.95 2.10
CA PHE A 85 0.14 1.26 2.99
C PHE A 85 0.55 1.48 4.45
N ILE A 86 -0.44 1.69 5.33
CA ILE A 86 -0.25 1.91 6.76
C ILE A 86 -1.04 0.84 7.50
N PHE A 87 -0.31 0.00 8.24
CA PHE A 87 -0.85 -1.10 9.03
C PHE A 87 -0.67 -0.83 10.52
N VAL A 88 -1.65 -1.23 11.32
CA VAL A 88 -1.61 -1.23 12.78
C VAL A 88 -1.97 -2.64 13.24
N GLY A 89 -1.07 -3.29 13.97
CA GLY A 89 -1.29 -4.65 14.47
C GLY A 89 -1.60 -5.67 13.37
N GLY A 90 -1.10 -5.48 12.15
CA GLY A 90 -1.41 -6.35 11.00
C GLY A 90 -2.72 -6.02 10.26
N ILE A 91 -3.44 -4.94 10.61
CA ILE A 91 -4.65 -4.47 9.92
C ILE A 91 -4.37 -3.18 9.14
N LEU A 92 -4.87 -3.08 7.90
CA LEU A 92 -4.75 -1.88 7.06
C LEU A 92 -5.67 -0.78 7.58
N ILE A 93 -5.10 0.29 8.14
CA ILE A 93 -5.88 1.45 8.62
C ILE A 93 -5.88 2.62 7.65
N GLY A 94 -4.96 2.62 6.69
CA GLY A 94 -4.75 3.77 5.82
C GLY A 94 -3.93 3.44 4.58
N LYS A 95 -4.12 4.26 3.55
CA LYS A 95 -3.30 4.26 2.35
C LYS A 95 -3.09 5.68 1.85
N LEU A 96 -1.91 5.97 1.33
CA LEU A 96 -1.58 7.23 0.67
C LEU A 96 -1.22 6.95 -0.78
N GLY A 97 -1.46 7.89 -1.67
CA GLY A 97 -0.91 7.81 -3.02
C GLY A 97 -1.03 9.12 -3.76
N LYS A 98 -0.11 9.29 -4.70
CA LYS A 98 0.01 10.47 -5.55
C LYS A 98 0.65 10.01 -6.84
N TRP A 99 0.17 10.58 -7.93
CA TRP A 99 0.84 10.49 -9.21
C TRP A 99 1.01 11.89 -9.77
N GLU A 100 2.04 12.08 -10.59
CA GLU A 100 2.37 13.36 -11.23
C GLU A 100 3.21 13.10 -12.48
N GLU A 101 2.98 13.86 -13.53
CA GLU A 101 3.76 13.79 -14.76
C GLU A 101 4.94 14.75 -14.73
N SER A 102 5.97 14.49 -15.54
CA SER A 102 7.10 15.42 -15.76
C SER A 102 7.82 15.88 -14.48
N THR A 103 7.85 15.02 -13.45
CA THR A 103 8.58 15.27 -12.20
C THR A 103 9.59 14.16 -11.91
N ASP A 104 10.63 14.48 -11.16
CA ASP A 104 11.64 13.55 -10.68
C ASP A 104 11.40 13.13 -9.22
N SER A 105 10.39 13.69 -8.55
CA SER A 105 10.19 13.48 -7.12
C SER A 105 8.73 13.55 -6.70
N LEU A 106 8.39 12.80 -5.64
CA LEU A 106 7.08 12.79 -5.00
C LEU A 106 7.24 12.80 -3.48
N GLU A 107 6.32 13.50 -2.80
CA GLU A 107 6.13 13.44 -1.35
C GLU A 107 4.67 13.11 -1.04
N LEU A 108 4.47 12.19 -0.11
CA LEU A 108 3.18 11.80 0.47
C LEU A 108 3.23 12.06 1.96
N SER A 109 2.11 12.52 2.53
CA SER A 109 1.97 12.61 3.98
C SER A 109 0.53 12.39 4.43
N GLY A 110 0.37 11.82 5.61
CA GLY A 110 -0.92 11.60 6.26
C GLY A 110 -0.78 11.54 7.77
N ILE A 111 -1.88 11.85 8.47
CA ILE A 111 -1.97 11.77 9.93
C ILE A 111 -3.01 10.70 10.25
N PHE A 112 -2.65 9.77 11.14
CA PHE A 112 -3.47 8.65 11.58
C PHE A 112 -3.67 8.73 13.09
N THR A 113 -4.80 8.24 13.57
CA THR A 113 -5.17 8.27 14.99
C THR A 113 -5.49 6.85 15.46
N GLU A 114 -4.88 6.44 16.55
CA GLU A 114 -5.05 5.13 17.16
C GLU A 114 -5.17 5.24 18.68
N LYS A 115 -5.45 4.11 19.35
CA LYS A 115 -5.68 4.09 20.81
C LYS A 115 -4.80 3.08 21.54
N ASP A 116 -4.64 1.91 20.94
CA ASP A 116 -4.07 0.77 21.64
C ASP A 116 -2.56 0.67 21.46
N ASN A 117 -1.91 -0.02 22.39
CA ASN A 117 -0.51 -0.41 22.25
C ASN A 117 -0.41 -1.30 21.02
N GLN A 118 0.34 -0.86 20.01
CA GLN A 118 0.37 -1.56 18.73
C GLN A 118 1.71 -1.38 18.04
N ILE A 119 1.96 -2.30 17.11
CA ILE A 119 2.97 -2.15 16.09
C ILE A 119 2.36 -1.41 14.89
N VAL A 120 2.97 -0.28 14.51
CA VAL A 120 2.65 0.45 13.29
C VAL A 120 3.69 0.11 12.23
N ARG A 121 3.24 -0.25 11.02
CA ARG A 121 4.10 -0.48 9.87
C ARG A 121 3.64 0.37 8.68
N ALA A 122 4.60 0.96 7.98
CA ALA A 122 4.35 1.64 6.72
C ALA A 122 5.27 1.06 5.66
N ILE A 123 4.72 0.73 4.49
CA ILE A 123 5.51 0.33 3.31
C ILE A 123 5.07 1.15 2.12
N SER A 124 6.03 1.68 1.39
CA SER A 124 5.83 2.43 0.17
C SER A 124 6.43 1.74 -1.04
N PHE A 125 5.73 1.87 -2.16
CA PHE A 125 6.23 1.55 -3.49
C PHE A 125 6.32 2.83 -4.30
N HIS A 126 7.45 3.00 -4.96
CA HIS A 126 7.78 4.18 -5.75
C HIS A 126 7.98 3.72 -7.18
N HIS A 127 7.20 4.26 -8.10
CA HIS A 127 7.17 3.84 -9.49
C HIS A 127 7.42 5.03 -10.40
N ALA A 128 8.12 4.77 -11.49
CA ALA A 128 8.36 5.71 -12.56
C ALA A 128 8.14 5.01 -13.90
N GLU A 129 7.34 5.61 -14.76
CA GLU A 129 7.15 5.20 -16.15
C GLU A 129 7.96 6.14 -17.05
N LEU A 130 8.80 5.56 -17.90
CA LEU A 130 9.66 6.29 -18.83
C LEU A 130 9.23 5.99 -20.25
N HIS A 131 9.11 7.04 -21.05
CA HIS A 131 8.77 6.94 -22.48
C HIS A 131 9.99 7.30 -23.30
N ALA A 132 10.44 6.38 -24.14
CA ALA A 132 11.52 6.61 -25.09
C ALA A 132 11.09 6.14 -26.49
N LYS A 133 10.83 7.10 -27.39
CA LYS A 133 10.35 6.84 -28.77
C LYS A 133 9.13 5.91 -28.79
N GLU A 134 9.36 4.62 -29.01
CA GLU A 134 8.34 3.57 -29.17
C GLU A 134 8.38 2.53 -28.03
N THR A 135 9.20 2.76 -26.99
CA THR A 135 9.36 1.85 -25.85
C THR A 135 8.97 2.53 -24.56
N ILE A 136 8.17 1.82 -23.76
CA ILE A 136 7.85 2.21 -22.39
C ILE A 136 8.63 1.28 -21.46
N THR A 137 9.39 1.89 -20.55
CA THR A 137 10.15 1.20 -19.50
C THR A 137 9.69 1.69 -18.14
N SER A 138 10.07 1.00 -17.07
CA SER A 138 9.81 1.46 -15.71
C SER A 138 11.06 1.48 -14.84
N SER A 139 11.05 2.31 -13.81
CA SER A 139 11.97 2.22 -12.69
C SER A 139 11.15 2.10 -11.41
N GLN A 140 11.69 1.40 -10.42
CA GLN A 140 10.96 1.15 -9.18
C GLN A 140 11.87 1.15 -7.95
N SER A 141 11.28 1.49 -6.82
CA SER A 141 11.90 1.35 -5.51
C SER A 141 10.87 1.04 -4.42
N MET A 142 11.34 0.55 -3.28
CA MET A 142 10.53 0.38 -2.07
C MET A 142 11.25 1.01 -0.89
N SER A 143 10.46 1.50 0.06
CA SER A 143 10.95 1.90 1.37
C SER A 143 9.90 1.55 2.43
N ASP A 144 10.33 1.33 3.65
CA ASP A 144 9.46 1.00 4.76
C ASP A 144 9.89 1.71 6.03
N ASP A 145 9.00 1.72 7.00
CA ASP A 145 9.30 2.07 8.38
C ASP A 145 8.36 1.31 9.33
N PHE A 146 8.79 1.09 10.56
CA PHE A 146 7.91 0.54 11.59
C PHE A 146 8.23 1.12 12.95
N LEU A 147 7.27 1.06 13.86
CA LEU A 147 7.43 1.54 15.22
C LEU A 147 6.49 0.81 16.18
N TYR A 148 7.00 0.35 17.32
CA TYR A 148 6.16 -0.02 18.45
C TYR A 148 5.73 1.26 19.15
N ILE A 149 4.44 1.43 19.44
CA ILE A 149 3.91 2.62 20.10
C ILE A 149 3.09 2.20 21.31
N ILE A 150 3.54 2.62 22.49
CA ILE A 150 2.95 2.32 23.79
C ILE A 150 2.45 3.64 24.41
N PRO A 151 1.24 4.12 24.03
CA PRO A 151 0.78 5.46 24.38
C PRO A 151 0.63 5.72 25.88
N ASN A 152 0.30 4.67 26.65
CA ASN A 152 0.00 4.77 28.08
C ASN A 152 1.13 4.24 28.98
N ALA A 153 2.36 4.12 28.45
CA ALA A 153 3.53 3.80 29.26
C ALA A 153 3.80 4.89 30.32
N LEU A 154 4.32 4.50 31.48
CA LEU A 154 4.71 5.41 32.56
C LEU A 154 6.23 5.65 32.50
N PRO A 155 6.73 6.90 32.66
CA PRO A 155 6.01 8.14 32.96
C PRO A 155 5.46 8.89 31.72
N SER A 156 5.76 8.42 30.51
CA SER A 156 5.34 9.03 29.24
C SER A 156 5.23 7.99 28.14
N LEU A 157 4.59 8.35 27.02
CA LEU A 157 4.57 7.53 25.80
C LEU A 157 5.97 6.97 25.49
N VAL A 158 6.02 5.66 25.22
CA VAL A 158 7.22 4.96 24.77
C VAL A 158 7.00 4.56 23.32
N SER A 159 8.01 4.80 22.48
CA SER A 159 8.02 4.32 21.10
C SER A 159 9.42 3.95 20.68
N PHE A 160 9.58 2.79 20.04
CA PHE A 160 10.90 2.26 19.70
C PHE A 160 10.84 1.37 18.45
N GLN A 161 11.99 1.15 17.83
CA GLN A 161 12.17 0.21 16.72
C GLN A 161 12.91 -1.05 17.17
N THR A 162 14.00 -0.83 17.90
CA THR A 162 14.82 -1.86 18.54
C THR A 162 14.70 -1.68 20.04
N PRO A 163 14.32 -2.72 20.80
CA PRO A 163 14.23 -2.62 22.24
C PRO A 163 15.60 -2.33 22.87
N SER A 164 15.60 -1.44 23.84
CA SER A 164 16.77 -0.96 24.57
C SER A 164 16.82 -1.43 26.02
N ASN A 165 15.71 -1.99 26.53
CA ASN A 165 15.55 -2.44 27.90
C ASN A 165 14.54 -3.62 27.98
N GLU A 166 14.38 -4.20 29.17
CA GLU A 166 13.52 -5.36 29.41
C GLU A 166 12.03 -5.05 29.17
N GLU A 167 11.56 -3.83 29.49
CA GLU A 167 10.18 -3.44 29.27
C GLU A 167 9.86 -3.37 27.77
N GLU A 168 10.71 -2.72 26.97
CA GLU A 168 10.58 -2.67 25.51
C GLU A 168 10.67 -4.07 24.88
N THR A 169 11.49 -4.96 25.46
CA THR A 169 11.57 -6.37 25.03
C THR A 169 10.25 -7.09 25.28
N GLY A 170 9.67 -6.94 26.48
CA GLY A 170 8.37 -7.51 26.81
C GLY A 170 7.25 -6.99 25.91
N TRP A 171 7.21 -5.67 25.64
CA TRP A 171 6.25 -5.09 24.70
C TRP A 171 6.40 -5.63 23.30
N LYS A 172 7.63 -5.74 22.80
CA LYS A 172 7.92 -6.34 21.50
C LYS A 172 7.37 -7.76 21.41
N GLU A 173 7.63 -8.61 22.41
CA GLU A 173 7.17 -10.00 22.41
C GLU A 173 5.64 -10.10 22.37
N VAL A 174 4.93 -9.28 23.15
CA VAL A 174 3.46 -9.26 23.18
C VAL A 174 2.90 -8.80 21.84
N LEU A 175 3.37 -7.67 21.32
CA LEU A 175 2.84 -7.07 20.09
C LEU A 175 3.18 -7.90 18.85
N ASP A 176 4.37 -8.49 18.78
CA ASP A 176 4.73 -9.42 17.72
C ASP A 176 3.84 -10.67 17.75
N LYS A 177 3.54 -11.19 18.94
CA LYS A 177 2.68 -12.37 19.08
C LYS A 177 1.27 -12.07 18.59
N GLU A 178 0.73 -10.88 18.87
CA GLU A 178 -0.58 -10.44 18.37
C GLU A 178 -0.59 -10.32 16.84
N GLU A 179 0.39 -9.64 16.23
CA GLU A 179 0.48 -9.53 14.76
C GLU A 179 0.63 -10.91 14.11
N ASN A 180 1.44 -11.80 14.70
CA ASN A 180 1.66 -13.15 14.20
C ASN A 180 0.41 -14.05 14.30
N GLN A 181 -0.52 -13.76 15.21
CA GLN A 181 -1.80 -14.50 15.26
C GLN A 181 -2.67 -14.21 14.04
N ILE A 182 -2.69 -12.96 13.56
CA ILE A 182 -3.38 -12.59 12.32
C ILE A 182 -2.74 -13.30 11.13
N ILE A 183 -1.41 -13.25 11.03
CA ILE A 183 -0.66 -13.92 9.95
C ILE A 183 -0.96 -15.43 9.97
N SER A 184 -0.87 -16.07 11.14
CA SER A 184 -1.12 -17.50 11.30
C SER A 184 -2.55 -17.88 10.94
N THR A 185 -3.53 -17.04 11.25
CA THR A 185 -4.94 -17.26 10.89
C THR A 185 -5.12 -17.24 9.38
N ASN A 186 -4.57 -16.23 8.70
CA ASN A 186 -4.60 -16.15 7.24
C ASN A 186 -3.91 -17.34 6.57
N LEU A 187 -2.77 -17.79 7.10
CA LEU A 187 -2.04 -18.95 6.57
C LEU A 187 -2.84 -20.25 6.72
N LYS A 188 -3.53 -20.45 7.84
CA LYS A 188 -4.42 -21.60 8.04
C LYS A 188 -5.56 -21.61 7.02
N GLU A 189 -6.17 -20.46 6.78
CA GLU A 189 -7.21 -20.34 5.76
C GLU A 189 -6.66 -20.61 4.36
N ALA A 190 -5.44 -20.17 4.05
CA ALA A 190 -4.80 -20.46 2.77
C ALA A 190 -4.55 -21.96 2.57
N VAL A 191 -4.05 -22.68 3.58
CA VAL A 191 -3.92 -24.14 3.53
C VAL A 191 -5.28 -24.79 3.23
N ARG A 192 -6.33 -24.37 3.94
CA ARG A 192 -7.68 -24.92 3.81
C ARG A 192 -8.32 -24.62 2.45
N GLN A 193 -8.13 -23.42 1.91
CA GLN A 193 -8.81 -22.95 0.70
C GLN A 193 -8.05 -23.23 -0.59
N LEU A 194 -6.71 -23.26 -0.54
CA LEU A 194 -5.86 -23.46 -1.70
C LEU A 194 -5.30 -24.88 -1.79
N ASP A 195 -5.48 -25.71 -0.76
CA ASP A 195 -4.93 -27.07 -0.67
C ASP A 195 -3.40 -27.08 -0.90
N ILE A 196 -2.70 -26.22 -0.17
CA ILE A 196 -1.25 -26.02 -0.28
C ILE A 196 -0.52 -26.54 0.96
N ASP A 197 0.71 -27.03 0.77
CA ASP A 197 1.66 -27.26 1.85
C ASP A 197 2.52 -26.00 2.05
N LEU A 198 2.41 -25.35 3.21
CA LEU A 198 3.19 -24.15 3.54
C LEU A 198 4.71 -24.41 3.55
N ALA A 199 5.14 -25.67 3.75
CA ALA A 199 6.55 -26.02 3.68
C ALA A 199 7.15 -25.78 2.28
N GLU A 200 6.33 -25.73 1.23
CA GLU A 200 6.75 -25.48 -0.15
C GLU A 200 6.86 -23.98 -0.49
N PHE A 201 6.60 -23.08 0.47
CA PHE A 201 6.59 -21.64 0.24
C PHE A 201 7.57 -20.90 1.15
N HIS A 202 8.08 -19.78 0.63
CA HIS A 202 8.61 -18.70 1.45
C HIS A 202 7.45 -17.75 1.80
N ILE A 203 7.27 -17.51 3.11
CA ILE A 203 6.20 -16.64 3.63
C ILE A 203 6.78 -15.25 3.84
N ILE A 204 6.24 -14.26 3.13
CA ILE A 204 6.72 -12.88 3.15
C ILE A 204 5.53 -11.94 3.39
N PRO A 205 5.31 -11.47 4.62
CA PRO A 205 4.36 -10.39 4.88
C PRO A 205 4.73 -9.14 4.07
N LEU A 206 3.75 -8.46 3.48
CA LEU A 206 3.98 -7.32 2.59
C LEU A 206 4.89 -6.23 3.19
N PRO A 207 4.76 -5.81 4.47
CA PRO A 207 5.65 -4.81 5.06
C PRO A 207 7.13 -5.20 5.04
N LEU A 208 7.45 -6.49 5.00
CA LEU A 208 8.83 -6.97 4.96
C LEU A 208 9.38 -7.07 3.52
N LEU A 209 8.56 -6.83 2.50
CA LEU A 209 8.95 -6.94 1.10
C LEU A 209 10.05 -5.94 0.72
N ALA A 210 10.07 -4.76 1.36
CA ALA A 210 11.09 -3.74 1.14
C ALA A 210 12.52 -4.22 1.47
N ASN A 211 12.68 -5.23 2.33
CA ASN A 211 14.00 -5.85 2.60
C ASN A 211 14.63 -6.45 1.34
N TYR A 212 13.82 -6.86 0.36
CA TYR A 212 14.29 -7.41 -0.90
C TYR A 212 14.78 -6.34 -1.89
N GLN A 213 14.86 -5.07 -1.47
CA GLN A 213 15.67 -4.07 -2.17
C GLN A 213 17.17 -4.25 -1.94
N LYS A 214 17.57 -4.85 -0.81
CA LYS A 214 18.99 -5.05 -0.45
C LYS A 214 19.49 -6.44 -0.84
N GLN A 215 18.59 -7.37 -1.07
CA GLN A 215 18.88 -8.76 -1.44
C GLN A 215 17.79 -9.29 -2.38
N PRO A 216 18.10 -10.19 -3.32
CA PRO A 216 17.07 -10.77 -4.17
C PRO A 216 16.06 -11.60 -3.36
N LEU A 217 14.88 -11.82 -3.95
CA LEU A 217 13.92 -12.81 -3.45
C LEU A 217 14.59 -14.19 -3.35
N PRO A 218 14.22 -15.02 -2.38
CA PRO A 218 14.83 -16.32 -2.17
C PRO A 218 14.81 -17.15 -3.46
N SER A 219 15.96 -17.71 -3.82
CA SER A 219 16.13 -18.55 -4.99
C SER A 219 15.99 -17.85 -6.36
N PHE A 220 15.89 -16.52 -6.41
CA PHE A 220 15.86 -15.74 -7.65
C PHE A 220 17.12 -14.87 -7.83
N SER A 221 17.40 -14.47 -9.07
CA SER A 221 18.41 -13.43 -9.34
C SER A 221 17.85 -12.05 -8.97
N ARG A 222 18.73 -11.04 -8.85
CA ARG A 222 18.31 -9.65 -8.61
C ARG A 222 17.31 -9.19 -9.66
N GLN A 223 17.67 -9.30 -10.94
CA GLN A 223 16.82 -8.90 -12.06
C GLN A 223 15.45 -9.57 -12.02
N LYS A 224 15.40 -10.90 -11.80
CA LYS A 224 14.12 -11.62 -11.75
C LYS A 224 13.30 -11.24 -10.52
N SER A 225 13.96 -10.98 -9.40
CA SER A 225 13.30 -10.49 -8.19
C SER A 225 12.62 -9.14 -8.44
N ASP A 226 13.32 -8.22 -9.10
CA ASP A 226 12.76 -6.90 -9.41
C ASP A 226 11.56 -7.00 -10.36
N GLU A 227 11.62 -7.88 -11.38
CA GLU A 227 10.47 -8.16 -12.24
C GLU A 227 9.27 -8.71 -11.45
N ILE A 228 9.48 -9.73 -10.63
CA ILE A 228 8.42 -10.35 -9.81
C ILE A 228 7.80 -9.31 -8.88
N ILE A 229 8.62 -8.48 -8.23
CA ILE A 229 8.18 -7.42 -7.32
C ILE A 229 7.36 -6.36 -8.06
N GLY A 230 7.79 -5.95 -9.26
CA GLY A 230 7.06 -4.95 -10.04
C GLY A 230 5.66 -5.43 -10.44
N GLN A 231 5.57 -6.66 -10.95
CA GLN A 231 4.29 -7.31 -11.28
C GLN A 231 3.41 -7.53 -10.03
N LEU A 232 4.02 -7.89 -8.90
CA LEU A 232 3.32 -8.05 -7.62
C LEU A 232 2.69 -6.72 -7.18
N TRP A 233 3.43 -5.60 -7.27
CA TRP A 233 2.91 -4.28 -6.92
C TRP A 233 1.82 -3.78 -7.86
N GLU A 234 1.92 -4.05 -9.16
CA GLU A 234 0.80 -3.83 -10.09
C GLU A 234 -0.46 -4.59 -9.62
N GLY A 235 -0.30 -5.87 -9.26
CA GLY A 235 -1.39 -6.70 -8.74
C GLY A 235 -1.99 -6.17 -7.43
N LEU A 236 -1.14 -5.78 -6.48
CA LEU A 236 -1.55 -5.17 -5.20
C LEU A 236 -2.24 -3.83 -5.41
N TYR A 237 -1.75 -3.00 -6.34
CA TYR A 237 -2.39 -1.73 -6.65
C TYR A 237 -3.82 -1.96 -7.16
N LYS A 238 -3.97 -2.84 -8.14
CA LYS A 238 -5.26 -3.14 -8.78
C LYS A 238 -6.27 -3.81 -7.83
N ASN A 239 -5.81 -4.75 -7.00
CA ASN A 239 -6.70 -5.65 -6.25
C ASN A 239 -6.76 -5.38 -4.74
N TYR A 240 -5.95 -4.46 -4.24
CA TYR A 240 -5.92 -4.09 -2.81
C TYR A 240 -5.94 -2.56 -2.64
N TYR A 241 -5.10 -1.80 -3.35
CA TYR A 241 -5.07 -0.34 -3.21
C TYR A 241 -6.33 0.36 -3.74
N LEU A 242 -6.76 0.04 -4.97
CA LEU A 242 -7.95 0.64 -5.59
C LEU A 242 -9.25 0.17 -4.94
N GLY A 243 -9.25 -1.05 -4.42
CA GLY A 243 -10.38 -1.71 -3.78
C GLY A 243 -10.29 -3.22 -3.96
N ILE A 244 -11.01 -3.95 -3.11
CA ILE A 244 -11.05 -5.41 -3.15
C ILE A 244 -12.35 -5.82 -3.82
N ARG A 245 -12.26 -6.61 -4.89
CA ARG A 245 -13.44 -7.19 -5.54
C ARG A 245 -13.77 -8.53 -4.87
N LYS A 246 -14.90 -8.58 -4.17
CA LYS A 246 -15.44 -9.80 -3.54
C LYS A 246 -15.93 -10.80 -4.59
N GLN A 247 -16.16 -12.05 -4.19
CA GLN A 247 -16.69 -13.10 -5.07
C GLN A 247 -18.05 -12.75 -5.70
N ASN A 248 -18.89 -11.99 -4.98
CA ASN A 248 -20.18 -11.49 -5.48
C ASN A 248 -20.05 -10.32 -6.48
N GLY A 249 -18.83 -9.93 -6.86
CA GLY A 249 -18.53 -8.83 -7.78
C GLY A 249 -18.50 -7.44 -7.15
N GLN A 250 -18.87 -7.30 -5.86
CA GLN A 250 -18.86 -6.03 -5.16
C GLN A 250 -17.43 -5.53 -4.95
N LEU A 251 -17.18 -4.26 -5.27
CA LEU A 251 -15.93 -3.57 -4.94
C LEU A 251 -16.07 -2.92 -3.56
N ILE A 252 -15.21 -3.30 -2.62
CA ILE A 252 -15.19 -2.76 -1.25
C ILE A 252 -13.89 -2.02 -0.94
N SER A 253 -13.94 -1.16 0.07
CA SER A 253 -12.74 -0.51 0.62
C SER A 253 -11.79 -1.56 1.21
N PRO A 254 -10.46 -1.42 1.02
CA PRO A 254 -9.48 -2.31 1.64
C PRO A 254 -9.23 -2.01 3.12
N ILE A 255 -9.66 -0.85 3.62
CA ILE A 255 -9.46 -0.46 5.03
C ILE A 255 -10.16 -1.48 5.95
N GLY A 256 -9.46 -1.89 7.01
CA GLY A 256 -9.87 -2.94 7.94
C GLY A 256 -9.47 -4.35 7.48
N SER A 257 -8.95 -4.53 6.27
CA SER A 257 -8.42 -5.81 5.81
C SER A 257 -7.08 -6.12 6.47
N THR A 258 -6.76 -7.40 6.62
CA THR A 258 -5.45 -7.82 7.14
C THR A 258 -4.34 -7.50 6.14
N VAL A 259 -3.11 -7.43 6.65
CA VAL A 259 -1.89 -7.33 5.86
C VAL A 259 -1.80 -8.45 4.79
N PRO A 260 -1.49 -8.12 3.52
CA PRO A 260 -1.22 -9.12 2.51
C PRO A 260 0.02 -9.95 2.83
N ILE A 261 -0.07 -11.26 2.62
CA ILE A 261 1.04 -12.19 2.80
C ILE A 261 1.35 -12.81 1.44
N VAL A 262 2.61 -12.69 1.02
CA VAL A 262 3.12 -13.31 -0.20
C VAL A 262 3.62 -14.71 0.13
N LEU A 263 3.07 -15.71 -0.55
CA LEU A 263 3.54 -17.09 -0.52
C LEU A 263 4.30 -17.35 -1.82
N LEU A 264 5.63 -17.24 -1.76
CA LEU A 264 6.50 -17.44 -2.92
C LEU A 264 6.90 -18.91 -3.03
N SER A 265 6.52 -19.57 -4.12
CA SER A 265 6.82 -21.00 -4.33
C SER A 265 8.33 -21.25 -4.38
N LYS A 266 8.82 -22.20 -3.58
CA LYS A 266 10.22 -22.66 -3.62
C LYS A 266 10.61 -23.27 -4.96
N ALA A 267 9.64 -23.88 -5.66
CA ALA A 267 9.80 -24.38 -7.02
C ALA A 267 9.89 -23.29 -8.12
N LYS A 268 9.77 -22.00 -7.75
CA LYS A 268 9.87 -20.83 -8.65
C LYS A 268 8.80 -20.72 -9.75
N GLN A 269 7.66 -21.38 -9.59
CA GLN A 269 6.63 -21.43 -10.65
C GLN A 269 5.57 -20.35 -10.51
N TYR A 270 5.22 -19.96 -9.29
CA TYR A 270 4.18 -19.00 -9.01
C TYR A 270 4.35 -18.39 -7.61
N LEU A 271 3.58 -17.36 -7.32
CA LEU A 271 3.33 -16.89 -5.97
C LEU A 271 1.83 -16.69 -5.74
N TYR A 272 1.42 -16.77 -4.48
CA TYR A 272 0.11 -16.30 -4.03
C TYR A 272 0.25 -15.04 -3.20
N VAL A 273 -0.76 -14.17 -3.25
CA VAL A 273 -0.99 -13.11 -2.28
C VAL A 273 -2.29 -13.41 -1.57
N ILE A 274 -2.24 -13.56 -0.26
CA ILE A 274 -3.40 -13.89 0.57
C ILE A 274 -3.68 -12.80 1.60
N PHE A 275 -4.96 -12.56 1.90
CA PHE A 275 -5.40 -11.69 2.99
C PHE A 275 -6.88 -11.94 3.30
N GLN A 276 -7.37 -11.37 4.40
CA GLN A 276 -8.78 -11.31 4.74
C GLN A 276 -9.29 -9.87 4.68
N THR A 277 -10.51 -9.70 4.18
CA THR A 277 -11.22 -8.42 4.20
C THR A 277 -11.67 -8.05 5.63
N ALA A 278 -12.14 -6.81 5.82
CA ALA A 278 -12.68 -6.35 7.11
C ALA A 278 -13.87 -7.20 7.63
N ASP A 279 -14.61 -7.85 6.73
CA ASP A 279 -15.69 -8.78 7.05
C ASP A 279 -15.25 -10.27 7.05
N ASN A 280 -13.94 -10.51 7.10
CA ASN A 280 -13.29 -11.83 7.18
C ASN A 280 -13.46 -12.73 5.94
N GLU A 281 -13.76 -12.17 4.76
CA GLU A 281 -13.70 -12.94 3.50
C GLU A 281 -12.23 -13.19 3.14
N PHE A 282 -11.88 -14.46 2.92
CA PHE A 282 -10.55 -14.85 2.46
C PHE A 282 -10.38 -14.54 0.97
N ILE A 283 -9.31 -13.83 0.64
CA ILE A 283 -8.92 -13.48 -0.72
C ILE A 283 -7.56 -14.10 -1.03
N SER A 284 -7.44 -14.68 -2.23
CA SER A 284 -6.20 -15.20 -2.77
C SER A 284 -6.01 -14.75 -4.22
N LEU A 285 -4.86 -14.16 -4.51
CA LEU A 285 -4.46 -13.77 -5.86
C LEU A 285 -3.27 -14.64 -6.28
N LYS A 286 -3.24 -15.11 -7.52
CA LYS A 286 -2.14 -15.93 -8.06
C LYS A 286 -1.39 -15.16 -9.14
N GLN A 287 -0.07 -15.13 -9.05
CA GLN A 287 0.82 -14.65 -10.10
C GLN A 287 1.69 -15.82 -10.58
N GLN A 288 1.68 -16.07 -11.88
CA GLN A 288 2.59 -17.03 -12.51
C GLN A 288 3.97 -16.39 -12.67
N ILE A 289 5.03 -17.16 -12.44
CA ILE A 289 6.41 -16.70 -12.63
C ILE A 289 6.95 -17.38 -13.88
N ASN A 290 7.13 -16.59 -14.94
CA ASN A 290 7.74 -17.09 -16.18
C ASN A 290 9.25 -17.22 -15.98
N ASN A 291 9.81 -18.40 -16.22
CA ASN A 291 11.26 -18.64 -16.20
C ASN A 291 11.90 -18.27 -17.53
#